data_AF-A0A6N7IBK1-F1
#
_entry.id   AF-A0A6N7IBK1-F1
#
_cell.length_a   1.000
_cell.length_b   1.000
_cell.length_c   1.000
_cell.angle_alpha   90.00
_cell.angle_beta   90.00
_cell.angle_gamma   90.00
#
_symmetry.space_group_name_H-M   'P 1'
#
loop_
_entity.id
_entity.type
_entity.pdbx_description
1 polymer ?
#
loop_
_entity_poly.entity_id
_entity_poly.type
_entity_poly.pdbx_seq_one_letter_code
_entity_poly.pdbx_strand_id
1 'polypeptide(L)'
;MAWAEGNDPGGESVSLIGGAVVPHGTPPCGHKTLYAGFLGPRGGAQQGRSGVQHNVGAWIRRRRVGVVPVLVVAPLMLASACFGASSAEERPKPPAAQVTIEPQDGTEKVRPEDPIKIAASKGTLQSVSVKSSKDRVLQGELSPDRTTWTSRWTLHPSTSYDVEATAVNPDGRETQVKSSFSTLDPKSSLDASSVIEDGQKVGVGMPIIVNFDSPVYNKKNVERALEVRTSEAVTGAWYWMNRQEVHFRPKKYWPANSKVRLVGHLTGVRAGKGMYGTDDLNVNFKIGDKHISKIDTNDHTMTVKENGDKIKTFPMSAGRSSYPTTSGTHVVFERSPVVVMDSATVGIPKGSPEYYRITAYWTVKFTFSGLYTHSAPWSLYAQGNSNVSHGCINLSPDRAKWFYDWSLVGDIIKITGTPRELEWGNGWTDWEKPWDEWLEGSALDEPVKTNQLDGTARSPSPTSSATGSPTSTSSPTQSP
;
A
#
# COMPACT_ATOMS: atom_id res chain seq x y z
N MET A 1 53.81 -5.96 58.98
CA MET A 1 54.30 -5.18 57.82
C MET A 1 54.07 -6.01 56.57
N ALA A 2 53.43 -5.39 55.56
CA ALA A 2 53.46 -5.68 54.12
C ALA A 2 52.96 -7.02 53.53
N TRP A 3 51.81 -6.92 52.85
CA TRP A 3 51.47 -7.32 51.47
C TRP A 3 51.83 -8.73 50.93
N ALA A 4 50.80 -9.50 50.56
CA ALA A 4 50.44 -9.79 49.15
C ALA A 4 49.18 -10.69 49.08
N GLU A 5 48.33 -10.41 48.09
CA GLU A 5 47.05 -11.05 47.77
C GLU A 5 47.21 -12.47 47.19
N GLY A 6 46.21 -13.33 47.41
CA GLY A 6 46.12 -14.68 46.86
C GLY A 6 44.68 -15.17 46.72
N ASN A 7 44.37 -15.63 45.51
CA ASN A 7 43.13 -16.13 44.91
C ASN A 7 42.27 -17.17 45.67
N ASP A 8 40.94 -17.03 45.45
CA ASP A 8 39.90 -17.97 44.96
C ASP A 8 39.66 -19.32 45.70
N PRO A 9 38.39 -19.82 45.85
CA PRO A 9 37.68 -20.42 44.70
C PRO A 9 36.13 -20.30 44.66
N GLY A 10 35.60 -20.33 43.44
CA GLY A 10 34.32 -20.97 43.09
C GLY A 10 33.36 -20.05 42.33
N GLY A 11 32.90 -20.32 41.12
CA GLY A 11 32.93 -21.52 40.29
C GLY A 11 31.62 -21.54 39.51
N GLU A 12 31.65 -21.46 38.18
CA GLU A 12 30.50 -21.82 37.35
C GLU A 12 30.96 -22.33 35.98
N SER A 13 30.27 -23.38 35.56
CA SER A 13 30.63 -24.39 34.57
C SER A 13 30.54 -23.91 33.12
N VAL A 14 31.56 -24.26 32.34
CA VAL A 14 31.63 -24.16 30.88
C VAL A 14 30.99 -25.42 30.27
N SER A 15 30.03 -25.23 29.35
CA SER A 15 29.62 -26.27 28.38
C SER A 15 29.94 -25.78 26.98
N LEU A 16 30.84 -26.50 26.31
CA LEU A 16 31.28 -26.29 24.94
C LEU A 16 30.37 -27.05 23.98
N ILE A 17 29.68 -26.35 23.07
CA ILE A 17 29.17 -26.92 21.83
C ILE A 17 29.59 -25.99 20.69
N GLY A 18 30.46 -26.51 19.82
CA GLY A 18 30.91 -25.83 18.62
C GLY A 18 29.79 -25.71 17.59
N GLY A 19 29.48 -24.47 17.22
CA GLY A 19 28.64 -24.13 16.07
C GLY A 19 29.42 -23.20 15.15
N ALA A 20 29.66 -23.65 13.92
CA ALA A 20 30.32 -22.86 12.89
C ALA A 20 29.49 -21.61 12.57
N VAL A 21 30.15 -20.45 12.68
CA VAL A 21 29.61 -19.14 12.30
C VAL A 21 29.45 -19.09 10.78
N VAL A 22 28.22 -18.98 10.29
CA VAL A 22 27.93 -18.61 8.90
C VAL A 22 27.95 -17.08 8.83
N PRO A 23 28.84 -16.44 8.05
CA PRO A 23 28.85 -14.99 7.94
C PRO A 23 27.65 -14.53 7.09
N HIS A 24 26.83 -13.65 7.66
CA HIS A 24 25.83 -12.88 6.93
C HIS A 24 26.55 -11.94 5.95
N GLY A 25 26.65 -12.37 4.69
CA GLY A 25 27.06 -11.52 3.58
C GLY A 25 25.93 -10.56 3.20
N THR A 26 26.23 -9.27 3.27
CA THR A 26 25.49 -8.19 2.61
C THR A 26 25.30 -8.51 1.11
N PRO A 27 24.09 -8.34 0.54
CA PRO A 27 23.92 -8.45 -0.91
C PRO A 27 24.62 -7.27 -1.60
N PRO A 28 25.35 -7.49 -2.70
CA PRO A 28 25.99 -6.42 -3.43
C PRO A 28 24.96 -5.55 -4.16
N CYS A 29 25.27 -4.26 -4.18
CA CYS A 29 24.54 -3.18 -4.80
C CYS A 29 24.14 -3.45 -6.26
N GLY A 30 22.90 -3.10 -6.60
CA GLY A 30 22.48 -2.42 -7.82
C GLY A 30 22.96 -2.97 -9.15
N HIS A 31 22.18 -3.87 -9.75
CA HIS A 31 22.08 -3.95 -11.21
C HIS A 31 20.67 -3.55 -11.65
N LYS A 32 20.55 -2.32 -12.17
CA LYS A 32 19.39 -1.85 -12.93
C LYS A 32 19.23 -2.75 -14.16
N THR A 33 18.20 -3.59 -14.17
CA THR A 33 17.78 -4.26 -15.40
C THR A 33 16.90 -3.27 -16.17
N LEU A 34 17.48 -2.65 -17.20
CA LEU A 34 16.78 -1.77 -18.13
C LEU A 34 15.86 -2.61 -19.01
N TYR A 35 14.55 -2.40 -18.88
CA TYR A 35 13.58 -2.80 -19.91
C TYR A 35 13.76 -1.91 -21.13
N ALA A 36 14.43 -2.43 -22.17
CA ALA A 36 14.49 -1.77 -23.47
C ALA A 36 13.28 -2.19 -24.31
N GLY A 37 12.23 -1.35 -24.30
CA GLY A 37 11.13 -1.43 -25.26
C GLY A 37 11.59 -0.91 -26.63
N PHE A 38 11.71 -1.80 -27.61
CA PHE A 38 11.93 -1.43 -29.01
C PHE A 38 10.66 -0.80 -29.59
N LEU A 39 10.75 0.47 -29.98
CA LEU A 39 9.76 1.18 -30.79
C LEU A 39 10.39 1.64 -32.10
N GLY A 40 9.75 1.29 -33.21
CA GLY A 40 9.86 2.00 -34.49
C GLY A 40 9.64 1.10 -35.72
N PRO A 41 9.24 1.64 -36.89
CA PRO A 41 8.51 2.89 -37.13
C PRO A 41 7.30 2.74 -38.07
N ARG A 42 6.48 3.80 -38.09
CA ARG A 42 5.39 4.04 -39.04
C ARG A 42 5.91 4.29 -40.47
N GLY A 43 5.15 3.83 -41.46
CA GLY A 43 5.09 4.32 -42.83
C GLY A 43 3.97 3.57 -43.57
N GLY A 44 3.13 4.16 -44.42
CA GLY A 44 2.94 5.54 -44.86
C GLY A 44 1.87 5.56 -45.96
N ALA A 45 1.33 6.76 -46.23
CA ALA A 45 0.80 7.26 -47.52
C ALA A 45 -0.41 6.50 -48.15
N GLN A 46 -1.30 7.06 -48.97
CA GLN A 46 -1.47 8.37 -49.59
C GLN A 46 -2.82 8.38 -50.36
N GLN A 47 -3.23 9.59 -50.79
CA GLN A 47 -4.13 9.92 -51.92
C GLN A 47 -5.64 9.71 -51.73
N GLY A 48 -6.53 10.59 -52.17
CA GLY A 48 -6.35 11.87 -52.86
C GLY A 48 -7.66 12.40 -53.46
N ARG A 49 -7.69 13.73 -53.61
CA ARG A 49 -8.33 14.54 -54.68
C ARG A 49 -9.85 14.84 -54.75
N SER A 50 -10.05 16.09 -55.18
CA SER A 50 -11.21 16.77 -55.79
C SER A 50 -12.30 17.21 -54.81
N GLY A 51 -12.88 18.40 -54.88
CA GLY A 51 -12.76 19.52 -55.81
C GLY A 51 -14.06 20.33 -55.80
N VAL A 52 -13.93 21.64 -55.57
CA VAL A 52 -14.80 22.74 -56.05
C VAL A 52 -16.21 22.96 -55.44
N GLN A 53 -16.27 24.09 -54.70
CA GLN A 53 -17.27 25.15 -54.58
C GLN A 53 -18.77 24.91 -54.84
N HIS A 54 -19.61 25.43 -53.93
CA HIS A 54 -20.59 26.49 -54.24
C HIS A 54 -20.94 27.28 -52.96
N ASN A 55 -20.89 28.63 -53.05
CA ASN A 55 -21.52 29.59 -52.15
C ASN A 55 -23.03 29.31 -52.03
N VAL A 56 -23.67 29.55 -50.87
CA VAL A 56 -24.72 30.58 -50.63
C VAL A 56 -25.04 30.65 -49.11
N GLY A 57 -25.24 31.86 -48.58
CA GLY A 57 -26.48 32.13 -47.83
C GLY A 57 -26.41 32.16 -46.29
N ALA A 58 -26.46 33.38 -45.76
CA ALA A 58 -26.68 33.72 -44.36
C ALA A 58 -28.00 33.17 -43.77
N TRP A 59 -28.06 33.10 -42.42
CA TRP A 59 -28.96 33.87 -41.54
C TRP A 59 -29.15 33.14 -40.19
N ILE A 60 -28.58 33.73 -39.14
CA ILE A 60 -28.73 33.31 -37.74
C ILE A 60 -30.11 33.77 -37.24
N ARG A 61 -30.98 32.84 -36.84
CA ARG A 61 -32.19 33.15 -36.06
C ARG A 61 -31.90 33.06 -34.56
N ARG A 62 -31.80 34.22 -33.90
CA ARG A 62 -31.85 34.36 -32.44
C ARG A 62 -33.31 34.27 -31.96
N ARG A 63 -33.60 33.43 -30.96
CA ARG A 63 -34.86 33.46 -30.21
C ARG A 63 -34.71 34.41 -29.01
N ARG A 64 -35.55 35.46 -28.97
CA ARG A 64 -35.80 36.32 -27.80
C ARG A 64 -37.04 35.79 -27.07
N VAL A 65 -37.00 35.75 -25.74
CA VAL A 65 -38.18 35.59 -24.87
C VAL A 65 -38.53 36.96 -24.31
N GLY A 66 -39.81 37.29 -24.36
CA GLY A 66 -40.36 38.64 -24.17
C GLY A 66 -40.58 39.05 -22.72
N VAL A 67 -40.57 40.37 -22.54
CA VAL A 67 -40.95 41.13 -21.35
C VAL A 67 -42.39 41.62 -21.54
N VAL A 68 -43.22 41.55 -20.50
CA VAL A 68 -44.55 42.17 -20.45
C VAL A 68 -44.50 43.36 -19.48
N PRO A 69 -45.00 44.55 -19.84
CA PRO A 69 -45.14 45.68 -18.93
C PRO A 69 -46.57 45.78 -18.40
N VAL A 70 -46.75 46.21 -17.15
CA VAL A 70 -48.00 46.81 -16.67
C VAL A 70 -47.65 48.07 -15.89
N LEU A 71 -48.28 49.16 -16.30
CA LEU A 71 -48.15 50.53 -15.83
C LEU A 71 -49.55 50.94 -15.37
N VAL A 72 -49.75 51.26 -14.08
CA VAL A 72 -50.95 51.99 -13.61
C VAL A 72 -50.53 53.03 -12.56
N VAL A 73 -51.16 54.18 -12.68
CA VAL A 73 -50.85 55.51 -12.16
C VAL A 73 -51.28 55.70 -10.69
N ALA A 74 -50.61 56.63 -10.02
CA ALA A 74 -50.83 57.13 -8.66
C ALA A 74 -52.21 57.80 -8.42
N PRO A 75 -52.55 58.16 -7.16
CA PRO A 75 -52.22 59.53 -6.72
C PRO A 75 -51.76 59.69 -5.27
N LEU A 76 -51.13 60.85 -5.03
CA LEU A 76 -50.70 61.44 -3.75
C LEU A 76 -51.79 61.46 -2.66
N MET A 77 -51.38 61.26 -1.40
CA MET A 77 -51.86 62.04 -0.27
C MET A 77 -50.71 62.35 0.70
N LEU A 78 -50.52 63.64 1.00
CA LEU A 78 -49.69 64.12 2.10
C LEU A 78 -50.43 63.90 3.43
N ALA A 79 -49.79 63.25 4.40
CA ALA A 79 -50.17 63.33 5.80
C ALA A 79 -48.92 63.66 6.62
N SER A 80 -48.89 64.89 7.11
CA SER A 80 -47.92 65.37 8.10
C SER A 80 -48.31 64.80 9.46
N ALA A 81 -47.43 64.01 10.07
CA ALA A 81 -47.55 63.60 11.47
C ALA A 81 -46.17 63.67 12.13
N CYS A 82 -45.98 64.70 12.95
CA CYS A 82 -44.92 64.76 13.94
C CYS A 82 -45.08 63.61 14.92
N PHE A 83 -44.14 62.65 14.95
CA PHE A 83 -43.99 61.73 16.08
C PHE A 83 -42.51 61.45 16.34
N GLY A 84 -42.15 61.67 17.61
CA GLY A 84 -40.88 61.48 18.30
C GLY A 84 -39.71 60.87 17.54
N ALA A 85 -38.61 61.63 17.48
CA ALA A 85 -37.27 61.09 17.36
C ALA A 85 -37.00 60.18 18.58
N SER A 86 -37.40 58.91 18.48
CA SER A 86 -36.88 57.87 19.33
C SER A 86 -35.43 57.70 18.91
N SER A 87 -34.52 58.10 19.80
CA SER A 87 -33.10 57.79 19.70
C SER A 87 -32.99 56.29 19.44
N ALA A 88 -32.66 55.90 18.21
CA ALA A 88 -32.35 54.53 17.88
C ALA A 88 -31.06 54.23 18.62
N GLU A 89 -31.18 53.59 19.77
CA GLU A 89 -30.05 53.03 20.49
C GLU A 89 -29.32 52.11 19.51
N GLU A 90 -28.13 52.55 19.09
CA GLU A 90 -27.32 51.88 18.09
C GLU A 90 -26.96 50.50 18.66
N ARG A 91 -27.71 49.47 18.25
CA ARG A 91 -27.42 48.09 18.66
C ARG A 91 -25.93 47.85 18.36
N PRO A 92 -25.14 47.38 19.34
CA PRO A 92 -23.73 47.16 19.11
C PRO A 92 -23.57 46.24 17.91
N LYS A 93 -22.95 46.77 16.86
CA LYS A 93 -22.77 46.08 15.58
C LYS A 93 -22.08 44.75 15.88
N PRO A 94 -22.69 43.60 15.52
CA PRO A 94 -22.11 42.31 15.85
C PRO A 94 -20.68 42.24 15.30
N PRO A 95 -19.75 41.64 16.07
CA PRO A 95 -18.35 41.68 15.68
C PRO A 95 -18.15 41.01 14.32
N ALA A 96 -17.18 41.50 13.55
CA ALA A 96 -16.77 40.80 12.34
C ALA A 96 -16.30 39.37 12.69
N ALA A 97 -16.51 38.43 11.77
CA ALA A 97 -15.95 37.08 11.92
C ALA A 97 -14.42 37.20 12.04
N GLN A 98 -13.83 36.40 12.92
CA GLN A 98 -12.38 36.36 13.12
C GLN A 98 -11.87 35.01 12.64
N VAL A 99 -10.78 35.01 11.87
CA VAL A 99 -10.19 33.78 11.34
C VAL A 99 -8.76 33.65 11.86
N THR A 100 -8.43 32.48 12.41
CA THR A 100 -7.08 32.10 12.81
C THR A 100 -6.58 30.99 11.91
N ILE A 101 -5.34 31.13 11.43
CA ILE A 101 -4.67 30.15 10.57
C ILE A 101 -3.44 29.64 11.32
N GLU A 102 -3.33 28.33 11.43
CA GLU A 102 -2.13 27.63 11.88
C GLU A 102 -1.66 26.71 10.74
N PRO A 103 -0.39 26.76 10.34
CA PRO A 103 0.69 27.63 10.83
C PRO A 103 0.43 29.13 10.63
N GLN A 104 1.06 29.97 11.46
CA GLN A 104 0.92 31.43 11.37
C GLN A 104 1.60 31.99 10.12
N ASP A 105 1.17 33.18 9.70
CA ASP A 105 1.75 33.87 8.56
C ASP A 105 3.26 34.12 8.71
N GLY A 106 4.01 33.88 7.64
CA GLY A 106 5.46 33.98 7.60
C GLY A 106 6.21 32.85 8.32
N THR A 107 5.52 31.84 8.87
CA THR A 107 6.20 30.73 9.56
C THR A 107 7.09 29.95 8.59
N GLU A 108 8.34 29.77 8.95
CA GLU A 108 9.28 28.93 8.21
C GLU A 108 9.50 27.58 8.91
N LYS A 109 9.95 26.59 8.13
CA LYS A 109 10.34 25.26 8.64
C LYS A 109 9.21 24.54 9.39
N VAL A 110 7.97 24.76 8.96
CA VAL A 110 6.81 24.00 9.43
C VAL A 110 7.06 22.52 9.18
N ARG A 111 6.73 21.66 10.15
CA ARG A 111 6.90 20.23 9.96
C ARG A 111 5.83 19.69 9.02
N PRO A 112 6.20 18.89 8.00
CA PRO A 112 5.25 18.31 7.06
C PRO A 112 4.13 17.48 7.69
N GLU A 113 4.38 16.89 8.86
CA GLU A 113 3.38 16.12 9.60
C GLU A 113 2.37 16.96 10.39
N ASP A 114 2.64 18.25 10.58
CA ASP A 114 1.75 19.16 11.30
C ASP A 114 0.64 19.64 10.36
N PRO A 115 -0.65 19.41 10.68
CA PRO A 115 -1.74 19.79 9.79
C PRO A 115 -1.96 21.30 9.77
N ILE A 116 -2.49 21.80 8.65
CA ILE A 116 -3.02 23.17 8.58
C ILE A 116 -4.38 23.18 9.25
N LYS A 117 -4.58 24.07 10.22
CA LYS A 117 -5.86 24.31 10.89
C LYS A 117 -6.30 25.73 10.69
N ILE A 118 -7.54 25.91 10.23
CA ILE A 118 -8.16 27.21 10.04
C ILE A 118 -9.42 27.23 10.88
N ALA A 119 -9.51 28.16 11.82
CA ALA A 119 -10.66 28.29 12.69
C ALA A 119 -11.32 29.67 12.54
N ALA A 120 -12.64 29.69 12.48
CA ALA A 120 -13.45 30.89 12.53
C ALA A 120 -14.10 31.03 13.90
N SER A 121 -14.06 32.23 14.46
CA SER A 121 -14.87 32.62 15.61
C SER A 121 -15.81 33.76 15.23
N LYS A 122 -16.97 33.84 15.89
CA LYS A 122 -18.01 34.84 15.61
C LYS A 122 -18.53 34.77 14.16
N GLY A 123 -18.49 33.59 13.56
CA GLY A 123 -18.90 33.31 12.19
C GLY A 123 -18.57 31.89 11.77
N THR A 124 -18.84 31.56 10.51
CA THR A 124 -18.55 30.26 9.90
C THR A 124 -17.67 30.41 8.66
N LEU A 125 -16.81 29.44 8.40
CA LEU A 125 -16.01 29.36 7.18
C LEU A 125 -16.94 29.14 5.97
N GLN A 126 -16.80 29.99 4.96
CA GLN A 126 -17.54 29.90 3.70
C GLN A 126 -16.68 29.23 2.63
N SER A 127 -15.42 29.66 2.50
CA SER A 127 -14.45 29.10 1.56
C SER A 127 -13.06 29.01 2.17
N VAL A 128 -12.36 27.94 1.86
CA VAL A 128 -10.94 27.73 2.20
C VAL A 128 -10.23 27.26 0.94
N SER A 129 -9.09 27.88 0.63
CA SER A 129 -8.19 27.48 -0.43
C SER A 129 -6.78 27.42 0.13
N VAL A 130 -6.15 26.24 0.06
CA VAL A 130 -4.74 26.06 0.37
C VAL A 130 -4.04 25.62 -0.91
N LYS A 131 -3.07 26.40 -1.37
CA LYS A 131 -2.28 26.10 -2.58
C LYS A 131 -0.82 25.97 -2.21
N SER A 132 -0.15 24.97 -2.76
CA SER A 132 1.31 24.90 -2.70
C SER A 132 1.92 25.70 -3.83
N SER A 133 3.19 26.11 -3.67
CA SER A 133 4.00 26.71 -4.74
C SER A 133 4.25 25.77 -5.93
N LYS A 134 3.85 24.51 -5.82
CA LYS A 134 3.84 23.51 -6.90
C LYS A 134 2.46 23.38 -7.56
N ASP A 135 1.61 24.41 -7.41
CA ASP A 135 0.25 24.54 -7.95
C ASP A 135 -0.71 23.39 -7.62
N ARG A 136 -0.51 22.73 -6.47
CA ARG A 136 -1.45 21.72 -5.96
C ARG A 136 -2.37 22.33 -4.92
N VAL A 137 -3.68 22.17 -5.12
CA VAL A 137 -4.68 22.47 -4.08
C VAL A 137 -4.67 21.35 -3.05
N LEU A 138 -4.42 21.70 -1.80
CA LEU A 138 -4.45 20.74 -0.71
C LEU A 138 -5.89 20.48 -0.27
N GLN A 139 -6.26 19.20 -0.19
CA GLN A 139 -7.57 18.80 0.29
C GLN A 139 -7.63 18.91 1.82
N GLY A 140 -8.81 19.22 2.35
CA GLY A 140 -9.07 19.22 3.78
C GLY A 140 -10.53 19.01 4.10
N GLU A 141 -10.81 18.89 5.39
CA GLU A 141 -12.13 18.60 5.92
C GLU A 141 -12.64 19.79 6.70
N LEU A 142 -13.85 20.24 6.35
CA LEU A 142 -14.58 21.25 7.10
C LEU A 142 -15.44 20.56 8.16
N SER A 143 -15.37 21.04 9.39
CA SER A 143 -16.20 20.54 10.49
C SER A 143 -17.70 20.74 10.19
N PRO A 144 -18.60 19.90 10.75
CA PRO A 144 -20.03 19.99 10.47
C PRO A 144 -20.65 21.35 10.82
N ASP A 145 -20.16 22.00 11.88
CA ASP A 145 -20.54 23.34 12.31
C ASP A 145 -19.87 24.46 11.48
N ARG A 146 -19.00 24.10 10.53
CA ARG A 146 -18.26 24.97 9.63
C ARG A 146 -17.36 25.98 10.34
N THR A 147 -16.94 25.71 11.56
CA THR A 147 -16.04 26.61 12.32
C THR A 147 -14.57 26.26 12.13
N THR A 148 -14.25 25.02 11.75
CA THR A 148 -12.87 24.54 11.65
C THR A 148 -12.63 23.79 10.35
N TRP A 149 -11.58 24.13 9.62
CA TRP A 149 -11.07 23.36 8.49
C TRP A 149 -9.69 22.78 8.85
N THR A 150 -9.46 21.51 8.53
CA THR A 150 -8.17 20.84 8.77
C THR A 150 -7.66 20.18 7.49
N SER A 151 -6.37 20.33 7.18
CA SER A 151 -5.75 19.62 6.05
C SER A 151 -5.92 18.11 6.21
N ARG A 152 -6.33 17.44 5.13
CA ARG A 152 -6.61 16.00 5.16
C ARG A 152 -5.35 15.15 5.16
N TRP A 153 -4.33 15.63 4.46
CA TRP A 153 -3.05 14.93 4.29
C TRP A 153 -1.89 15.79 4.79
N THR A 154 -0.76 15.14 5.00
CA THR A 154 0.52 15.78 5.30
C THR A 154 0.94 16.72 4.18
N LEU A 155 1.81 17.67 4.53
CA LEU A 155 2.28 18.70 3.61
C LEU A 155 3.48 18.18 2.81
N HIS A 156 3.61 18.59 1.55
CA HIS A 156 4.86 18.41 0.81
C HIS A 156 6.04 19.08 1.55
N PRO A 157 7.17 18.38 1.77
CA PRO A 157 8.40 18.98 2.26
C PRO A 157 8.97 20.03 1.29
N SER A 158 9.84 20.91 1.80
CA SER A 158 10.54 21.96 1.01
C SER A 158 9.61 22.77 0.10
N THR A 159 8.41 23.09 0.58
CA THR A 159 7.34 23.70 -0.20
C THR A 159 6.73 24.89 0.54
N SER A 160 6.43 25.96 -0.19
CA SER A 160 5.68 27.12 0.33
C SER A 160 4.19 26.93 0.08
N TYR A 161 3.37 27.43 0.99
CA TYR A 161 1.92 27.36 0.91
C TYR A 161 1.30 28.74 1.04
N ASP A 162 0.29 28.99 0.21
CA ASP A 162 -0.62 30.13 0.31
C ASP A 162 -1.98 29.63 0.80
N VAL A 163 -2.47 30.24 1.88
CA VAL A 163 -3.75 29.95 2.51
C VAL A 163 -4.64 31.17 2.37
N GLU A 164 -5.85 30.95 1.86
CA GLU A 164 -6.91 31.96 1.78
C GLU A 164 -8.18 31.38 2.41
N ALA A 165 -8.74 32.12 3.38
CA ALA A 165 -9.96 31.73 4.07
C ALA A 165 -10.93 32.90 4.16
N THR A 166 -12.20 32.62 3.88
CA THR A 166 -13.29 33.58 4.01
C THR A 166 -14.28 33.06 5.04
N ALA A 167 -14.58 33.87 6.04
CA ALA A 167 -15.61 33.59 7.05
C ALA A 167 -16.72 34.64 6.99
N VAL A 168 -17.93 34.22 7.32
CA VAL A 168 -19.13 35.07 7.33
C VAL A 168 -19.71 35.08 8.74
N ASN A 169 -19.98 36.27 9.27
CA ASN A 169 -20.66 36.43 10.56
C ASN A 169 -22.19 36.26 10.41
N PRO A 170 -22.97 36.15 11.51
CA PRO A 170 -24.42 35.97 11.44
C PRO A 170 -25.20 37.04 10.66
N ASP A 171 -24.65 38.26 10.50
CA ASP A 171 -25.27 39.34 9.71
C ASP A 171 -24.91 39.31 8.21
N GLY A 172 -24.15 38.30 7.76
CA GLY A 172 -23.72 38.18 6.37
C GLY A 172 -22.48 39.00 6.01
N ARG A 173 -21.76 39.56 6.99
CA ARG A 173 -20.51 40.29 6.74
C ARG A 173 -19.34 39.31 6.56
N GLU A 174 -18.67 39.42 5.42
CA GLU A 174 -17.47 38.64 5.08
C GLU A 174 -16.20 39.21 5.73
N THR A 175 -15.36 38.32 6.23
CA THR A 175 -13.96 38.57 6.61
C THR A 175 -13.08 37.61 5.81
N GLN A 176 -12.15 38.16 5.03
CA GLN A 176 -11.15 37.39 4.30
C GLN A 176 -9.78 37.53 4.98
N VAL A 177 -9.08 36.40 5.13
CA VAL A 177 -7.72 36.34 5.67
C VAL A 177 -6.83 35.55 4.71
N LYS A 178 -5.62 36.06 4.51
CA LYS A 178 -4.55 35.41 3.74
C LYS A 178 -3.37 35.14 4.66
N SER A 179 -2.68 34.04 4.42
CA SER A 179 -1.48 33.65 5.12
C SER A 179 -0.57 32.86 4.19
N SER A 180 0.73 32.94 4.42
CA SER A 180 1.74 32.15 3.73
C SER A 180 2.69 31.53 4.74
N PHE A 181 3.19 30.33 4.46
CA PHE A 181 4.22 29.68 5.28
C PHE A 181 5.05 28.71 4.44
N SER A 182 6.18 28.22 4.96
CA SER A 182 6.99 27.21 4.29
C SER A 182 7.31 26.02 5.18
N THR A 183 7.33 24.83 4.60
CA THR A 183 7.73 23.60 5.30
C THR A 183 9.24 23.45 5.33
N LEU A 184 9.74 22.69 6.32
CA LEU A 184 11.18 22.39 6.42
C LEU A 184 11.71 21.64 5.20
N ASP A 185 13.02 21.75 5.02
CA ASP A 185 13.81 20.94 4.09
C ASP A 185 14.30 19.66 4.81
N PRO A 186 13.95 18.46 4.34
CA PRO A 186 14.30 17.23 5.02
C PRO A 186 15.80 16.96 4.90
N LYS A 187 16.38 16.33 5.93
CA LYS A 187 17.80 15.92 5.91
C LYS A 187 18.03 14.70 5.02
N SER A 188 17.00 13.88 4.85
CA SER A 188 16.99 12.73 3.95
C SER A 188 15.56 12.45 3.48
N SER A 189 15.43 11.89 2.28
CA SER A 189 14.16 11.40 1.74
C SER A 189 13.92 9.95 2.15
N LEU A 190 12.67 9.51 1.97
CA LEU A 190 12.28 8.12 1.98
C LEU A 190 11.46 7.89 0.71
N ASP A 191 11.90 6.97 -0.13
CA ASP A 191 11.15 6.54 -1.31
C ASP A 191 10.62 5.13 -1.10
N ALA A 192 9.40 4.90 -1.60
CA ALA A 192 8.73 3.61 -1.53
C ALA A 192 8.47 3.04 -2.92
N SER A 193 8.53 1.73 -3.05
CA SER A 193 8.23 1.00 -4.28
C SER A 193 7.43 -0.25 -3.97
N SER A 194 6.67 -0.74 -4.95
CA SER A 194 6.02 -2.05 -4.86
C SER A 194 6.68 -3.05 -5.78
N VAL A 195 6.66 -4.33 -5.38
CA VAL A 195 7.05 -5.45 -6.28
C VAL A 195 5.97 -5.75 -7.31
N ILE A 196 4.75 -5.25 -7.11
CA ILE A 196 3.63 -5.38 -8.06
C ILE A 196 3.69 -4.19 -9.01
N GLU A 197 3.69 -4.46 -10.31
CA GLU A 197 3.65 -3.42 -11.34
C GLU A 197 2.22 -2.88 -11.51
N ASP A 198 2.09 -1.59 -11.90
CA ASP A 198 0.78 -1.01 -12.18
C ASP A 198 0.11 -1.72 -13.37
N GLY A 199 -1.14 -2.12 -13.18
CA GLY A 199 -1.93 -2.92 -14.11
C GLY A 199 -1.68 -4.43 -14.06
N GLN A 200 -0.72 -4.93 -13.26
CA GLN A 200 -0.36 -6.36 -13.25
C GLN A 200 -1.53 -7.25 -12.80
N LYS A 201 -1.65 -8.44 -13.41
CA LYS A 201 -2.54 -9.52 -12.96
C LYS A 201 -1.73 -10.52 -12.14
N VAL A 202 -2.15 -10.77 -10.90
CA VAL A 202 -1.47 -11.65 -9.94
C VAL A 202 -2.42 -12.71 -9.37
N GLY A 203 -1.87 -13.77 -8.80
CA GLY A 203 -2.63 -14.85 -8.16
C GLY A 203 -3.25 -14.45 -6.82
N VAL A 204 -4.18 -15.27 -6.34
CA VAL A 204 -4.95 -15.03 -5.09
C VAL A 204 -4.10 -15.04 -3.81
N GLY A 205 -2.86 -15.53 -3.89
CA GLY A 205 -1.90 -15.57 -2.79
C GLY A 205 -0.94 -14.39 -2.77
N MET A 206 -1.00 -13.45 -3.72
CA MET A 206 -0.04 -12.35 -3.80
C MET A 206 -0.14 -11.42 -2.58
N PRO A 207 0.87 -11.33 -1.69
CA PRO A 207 0.91 -10.25 -0.72
C PRO A 207 1.19 -8.91 -1.42
N ILE A 208 0.69 -7.82 -0.87
CA ILE A 208 1.16 -6.49 -1.24
C ILE A 208 2.50 -6.29 -0.53
N ILE A 209 3.57 -6.04 -1.27
CA ILE A 209 4.90 -5.79 -0.71
C ILE A 209 5.31 -4.37 -1.05
N VAL A 210 5.67 -3.60 -0.01
CA VAL A 210 6.21 -2.25 -0.12
C VAL A 210 7.63 -2.24 0.40
N ASN A 211 8.56 -1.88 -0.48
CA ASN A 211 9.98 -1.73 -0.19
C ASN A 211 10.31 -0.25 -0.02
N PHE A 212 11.19 0.05 0.91
CA PHE A 212 11.73 1.37 1.18
C PHE A 212 13.24 1.41 0.91
N ASP A 213 13.70 2.48 0.28
CA ASP A 213 15.12 2.68 -0.03
C ASP A 213 16.01 2.90 1.21
N SER A 214 15.40 3.29 2.33
CA SER A 214 16.05 3.55 3.62
C SER A 214 15.29 2.95 4.80
N PRO A 215 15.97 2.61 5.93
CA PRO A 215 15.31 2.05 7.11
C PRO A 215 14.27 2.99 7.73
N VAL A 216 13.02 2.54 7.82
CA VAL A 216 11.92 3.21 8.50
C VAL A 216 12.04 3.04 10.02
N TYR A 217 12.17 4.16 10.73
CA TYR A 217 12.24 4.19 12.20
C TYR A 217 10.87 4.45 12.84
N ASN A 218 10.00 5.21 12.17
CA ASN A 218 8.65 5.47 12.63
C ASN A 218 7.62 4.68 11.81
N LYS A 219 7.59 3.36 12.05
CA LYS A 219 6.70 2.41 11.36
C LYS A 219 5.22 2.79 11.49
N LYS A 220 4.78 3.29 12.65
CA LYS A 220 3.37 3.68 12.88
C LYS A 220 2.94 4.81 11.96
N ASN A 221 3.80 5.80 11.74
CA ASN A 221 3.49 6.91 10.83
C ASN A 221 3.38 6.44 9.38
N VAL A 222 4.33 5.61 8.93
CA VAL A 222 4.34 5.09 7.56
C VAL A 222 3.15 4.16 7.33
N GLU A 223 2.88 3.23 8.24
CA GLU A 223 1.78 2.28 8.10
C GLU A 223 0.40 2.95 8.06
N ARG A 224 0.17 4.00 8.87
CA ARG A 224 -1.07 4.80 8.81
C ARG A 224 -1.28 5.49 7.47
N ALA A 225 -0.21 5.78 6.75
CA ALA A 225 -0.27 6.41 5.44
C ALA A 225 -0.49 5.40 4.30
N LEU A 226 -0.44 4.10 4.58
CA LEU A 226 -0.71 3.06 3.58
C LEU A 226 -2.19 2.68 3.59
N GLU A 227 -2.82 2.82 2.44
CA GLU A 227 -4.23 2.53 2.21
C GLU A 227 -4.37 1.43 1.16
N VAL A 228 -5.18 0.41 1.46
CA VAL A 228 -5.56 -0.64 0.53
C VAL A 228 -7.05 -0.52 0.21
N ARG A 229 -7.35 -0.33 -1.09
CA ARG A 229 -8.72 -0.28 -1.62
C ARG A 229 -8.99 -1.48 -2.51
N THR A 230 -10.21 -1.99 -2.46
CA THR A 230 -10.58 -3.25 -3.12
C THR A 230 -11.99 -3.17 -3.70
N SER A 231 -12.24 -3.84 -4.82
CA SER A 231 -13.60 -3.96 -5.37
C SER A 231 -14.52 -4.81 -4.49
N GLU A 232 -13.94 -5.72 -3.70
CA GLU A 232 -14.62 -6.54 -2.71
C GLU A 232 -13.94 -6.35 -1.37
N ALA A 233 -14.67 -5.90 -0.36
CA ALA A 233 -14.09 -5.56 0.94
C ALA A 233 -13.54 -6.82 1.63
N VAL A 234 -12.29 -6.72 2.11
CA VAL A 234 -11.61 -7.76 2.87
C VAL A 234 -11.06 -7.18 4.17
N THR A 235 -10.77 -8.07 5.13
CA THR A 235 -10.01 -7.72 6.32
C THR A 235 -8.61 -8.27 6.16
N GLY A 236 -7.61 -7.40 6.28
CA GLY A 236 -6.19 -7.73 6.19
C GLY A 236 -5.37 -6.98 7.22
N ALA A 237 -4.07 -7.19 7.23
CA ALA A 237 -3.16 -6.54 8.17
C ALA A 237 -1.78 -6.38 7.54
N TRP A 238 -1.09 -5.33 7.96
CA TRP A 238 0.31 -5.10 7.63
C TRP A 238 1.22 -5.93 8.54
N TYR A 239 2.37 -6.36 8.02
CA TYR A 239 3.42 -7.04 8.74
C TYR A 239 4.77 -6.46 8.32
N TRP A 240 5.53 -5.93 9.26
CA TRP A 240 6.87 -5.43 8.96
C TRP A 240 7.90 -6.57 8.97
N MET A 241 8.34 -6.99 7.79
CA MET A 241 9.38 -8.01 7.62
C MET A 241 10.71 -7.56 8.20
N ASN A 242 11.04 -6.28 8.01
CA ASN A 242 12.22 -5.63 8.59
C ASN A 242 11.97 -4.11 8.70
N ARG A 243 12.99 -3.26 8.59
CA ARG A 243 12.83 -1.79 8.60
C ARG A 243 12.61 -1.19 7.21
N GLN A 244 12.81 -1.96 6.15
CA GLN A 244 12.75 -1.52 4.75
C GLN A 244 11.67 -2.25 3.95
N GLU A 245 10.92 -3.16 4.57
CA GLU A 245 9.96 -4.00 3.88
C GLU A 245 8.74 -4.24 4.77
N VAL A 246 7.57 -3.93 4.25
CA VAL A 246 6.28 -4.16 4.89
C VAL A 246 5.34 -4.85 3.92
N HIS A 247 4.68 -5.90 4.39
CA HIS A 247 3.77 -6.71 3.62
C HIS A 247 2.33 -6.48 4.09
N PHE A 248 1.36 -6.59 3.19
CA PHE A 248 -0.05 -6.69 3.54
C PHE A 248 -0.66 -7.91 2.90
N ARG A 249 -1.43 -8.67 3.68
CA ARG A 249 -2.33 -9.68 3.14
C ARG A 249 -3.68 -9.70 3.87
N PRO A 250 -4.75 -10.13 3.17
CA PRO A 250 -6.01 -10.46 3.82
C PRO A 250 -5.90 -11.70 4.70
N LYS A 251 -6.87 -11.86 5.62
CA LYS A 251 -6.98 -13.02 6.52
C LYS A 251 -7.13 -14.35 5.76
N LYS A 252 -7.79 -14.31 4.61
CA LYS A 252 -7.93 -15.42 3.64
C LYS A 252 -7.37 -14.95 2.30
N TYR A 253 -7.04 -15.87 1.40
CA TYR A 253 -6.63 -15.51 0.03
C TYR A 253 -7.57 -14.47 -0.61
N TRP A 254 -7.01 -13.63 -1.46
CA TRP A 254 -7.77 -12.60 -2.15
C TRP A 254 -8.97 -13.18 -2.90
N PRO A 255 -10.12 -12.46 -2.94
CA PRO A 255 -11.22 -12.83 -3.82
C PRO A 255 -10.75 -12.85 -5.27
N ALA A 256 -11.05 -13.93 -5.99
CA ALA A 256 -10.69 -14.07 -7.39
C ALA A 256 -11.36 -12.97 -8.24
N ASN A 257 -10.70 -12.55 -9.32
CA ASN A 257 -11.22 -11.55 -10.26
C ASN A 257 -11.52 -10.16 -9.63
N SER A 258 -10.94 -9.88 -8.45
CA SER A 258 -11.06 -8.58 -7.78
C SER A 258 -10.01 -7.57 -8.27
N LYS A 259 -10.31 -6.29 -8.09
CA LYS A 259 -9.39 -5.18 -8.34
C LYS A 259 -8.87 -4.65 -7.01
N VAL A 260 -7.59 -4.33 -6.95
CA VAL A 260 -6.93 -3.81 -5.76
C VAL A 260 -6.13 -2.56 -6.13
N ARG A 261 -6.14 -1.57 -5.23
CA ARG A 261 -5.34 -0.37 -5.32
C ARG A 261 -4.60 -0.15 -4.01
N LEU A 262 -3.29 -0.09 -4.08
CA LEU A 262 -2.42 0.39 -3.01
C LEU A 262 -2.18 1.88 -3.20
N VAL A 263 -2.44 2.67 -2.15
CA VAL A 263 -2.06 4.08 -2.09
C VAL A 263 -1.21 4.30 -0.85
N GLY A 264 0.02 4.76 -1.02
CA GLY A 264 0.84 5.28 0.08
C GLY A 264 0.82 6.80 0.03
N HIS A 265 0.11 7.44 0.95
CA HIS A 265 0.09 8.90 1.14
C HIS A 265 1.35 9.36 1.89
N LEU A 266 2.52 9.06 1.32
CA LEU A 266 3.81 9.10 2.01
C LEU A 266 4.47 10.48 1.97
N THR A 267 4.10 11.34 1.04
CA THR A 267 4.63 12.70 0.97
C THR A 267 4.41 13.43 2.30
N GLY A 268 5.50 13.90 2.93
CA GLY A 268 5.44 14.61 4.21
C GLY A 268 5.31 13.70 5.43
N VAL A 269 5.23 12.37 5.24
CA VAL A 269 5.19 11.42 6.35
C VAL A 269 6.58 11.30 6.96
N ARG A 270 6.68 11.61 8.25
CA ARG A 270 7.92 11.47 9.01
C ARG A 270 8.24 10.01 9.30
N ALA A 271 9.24 9.47 8.62
CA ALA A 271 9.72 8.10 8.79
C ALA A 271 10.89 7.97 9.77
N GLY A 272 11.53 9.08 10.15
CA GLY A 272 12.67 9.11 11.07
C GLY A 272 13.09 10.53 11.44
N LYS A 273 14.20 10.67 12.18
CA LYS A 273 14.71 11.99 12.59
C LYS A 273 15.19 12.80 11.38
N GLY A 274 14.37 13.75 10.93
CA GLY A 274 14.67 14.58 9.76
C GLY A 274 14.49 13.86 8.41
N MET A 275 13.87 12.67 8.43
CA MET A 275 13.63 11.84 7.26
C MET A 275 12.14 11.81 6.95
N TYR A 276 11.80 12.14 5.70
CA TYR A 276 10.44 12.34 5.24
C TYR A 276 10.20 11.66 3.91
N GLY A 277 8.99 11.10 3.74
CA GLY A 277 8.55 10.70 2.41
C GLY A 277 8.42 11.90 1.49
N THR A 278 8.88 11.75 0.25
CA THR A 278 8.90 12.82 -0.75
C THR A 278 7.83 12.65 -1.80
N ASP A 279 7.47 11.41 -2.11
CA ASP A 279 6.47 11.04 -3.11
C ASP A 279 5.45 10.03 -2.57
N ASP A 280 4.25 10.08 -3.14
CA ASP A 280 3.19 9.11 -2.89
C ASP A 280 3.39 7.86 -3.76
N LEU A 281 2.98 6.71 -3.24
CA LEU A 281 2.92 5.45 -3.97
C LEU A 281 1.49 5.21 -4.45
N ASN A 282 1.31 4.81 -5.70
CA ASN A 282 0.00 4.44 -6.24
C ASN A 282 0.15 3.28 -7.22
N VAL A 283 -0.41 2.13 -6.88
CA VAL A 283 -0.31 0.91 -7.68
C VAL A 283 -1.70 0.28 -7.77
N ASN A 284 -2.17 0.06 -8.99
CA ASN A 284 -3.42 -0.65 -9.27
C ASN A 284 -3.06 -2.03 -9.81
N PHE A 285 -3.73 -3.08 -9.34
CA PHE A 285 -3.50 -4.43 -9.84
C PHE A 285 -4.79 -5.24 -9.78
N LYS A 286 -4.75 -6.42 -10.40
CA LYS A 286 -5.89 -7.33 -10.52
C LYS A 286 -5.54 -8.68 -9.94
N ILE A 287 -6.48 -9.24 -9.20
CA ILE A 287 -6.41 -10.63 -8.77
C ILE A 287 -7.01 -11.49 -9.90
N GLY A 288 -6.29 -12.53 -10.29
CA GLY A 288 -6.73 -13.49 -11.28
C GLY A 288 -7.70 -14.53 -10.74
N ASP A 289 -7.82 -15.61 -11.50
CA ASP A 289 -8.55 -16.80 -11.07
C ASP A 289 -7.86 -17.44 -9.87
N LYS A 290 -8.63 -18.18 -9.09
CA LYS A 290 -8.12 -18.86 -7.90
C LYS A 290 -7.35 -20.11 -8.30
N HIS A 291 -6.06 -19.95 -8.49
CA HIS A 291 -5.12 -21.01 -8.81
C HIS A 291 -4.48 -21.56 -7.54
N ILE A 292 -4.70 -22.86 -7.28
CA ILE A 292 -4.07 -23.59 -6.19
C ILE A 292 -3.55 -24.92 -6.70
N SER A 293 -2.25 -25.14 -6.60
CA SER A 293 -1.63 -26.44 -6.85
C SER A 293 -1.37 -27.16 -5.54
N LYS A 294 -1.78 -28.42 -5.45
CA LYS A 294 -1.50 -29.29 -4.31
C LYS A 294 -0.50 -30.36 -4.75
N ILE A 295 0.61 -30.46 -4.06
CA ILE A 295 1.69 -31.40 -4.32
C ILE A 295 1.76 -32.33 -3.14
N ASP A 296 1.65 -33.63 -3.41
CA ASP A 296 1.91 -34.66 -2.41
C ASP A 296 3.14 -35.44 -2.83
N THR A 297 4.22 -35.33 -2.05
CA THR A 297 5.50 -35.97 -2.38
C THR A 297 5.54 -37.47 -2.07
N ASN A 298 4.57 -38.00 -1.33
CA ASN A 298 4.40 -39.44 -1.13
C ASN A 298 3.63 -40.07 -2.28
N ASP A 299 2.57 -39.40 -2.74
CA ASP A 299 1.78 -39.87 -3.88
C ASP A 299 2.45 -39.54 -5.24
N HIS A 300 3.53 -38.76 -5.24
CA HIS A 300 4.25 -38.31 -6.43
C HIS A 300 3.34 -37.58 -7.44
N THR A 301 2.36 -36.84 -6.94
CA THR A 301 1.37 -36.13 -7.76
C THR A 301 1.26 -34.65 -7.44
N MET A 302 0.96 -33.87 -8.48
CA MET A 302 0.58 -32.48 -8.40
C MET A 302 -0.84 -32.31 -8.96
N THR A 303 -1.79 -31.95 -8.11
CA THR A 303 -3.18 -31.66 -8.47
C THR A 303 -3.38 -30.16 -8.59
N VAL A 304 -3.74 -29.70 -9.79
CA VAL A 304 -3.96 -28.29 -10.10
C VAL A 304 -5.46 -27.98 -10.03
N LYS A 305 -5.80 -26.93 -9.27
CA LYS A 305 -7.17 -26.44 -9.11
C LYS A 305 -7.31 -25.01 -9.59
N GLU A 306 -8.40 -24.74 -10.29
CA GLU A 306 -8.83 -23.42 -10.72
C GLU A 306 -10.23 -23.18 -10.16
N ASN A 307 -10.42 -22.06 -9.44
CA ASN A 307 -11.71 -21.67 -8.87
C ASN A 307 -12.37 -22.73 -7.96
N GLY A 308 -11.58 -23.67 -7.43
CA GLY A 308 -12.01 -24.75 -6.54
C GLY A 308 -12.07 -26.12 -7.23
N ASP A 309 -12.22 -26.13 -8.55
CA ASP A 309 -12.37 -27.33 -9.36
C ASP A 309 -11.02 -27.91 -9.74
N LYS A 310 -10.91 -29.24 -9.72
CA LYS A 310 -9.71 -29.94 -10.19
C LYS A 310 -9.72 -29.96 -11.71
N ILE A 311 -8.74 -29.28 -12.32
CA ILE A 311 -8.62 -29.22 -13.78
C ILE A 311 -7.56 -30.16 -14.33
N LYS A 312 -6.50 -30.47 -13.56
CA LYS A 312 -5.43 -31.39 -13.95
C LYS A 312 -4.82 -32.12 -12.75
N THR A 313 -4.25 -33.29 -13.04
CA THR A 313 -3.34 -34.01 -12.15
C THR A 313 -2.11 -34.41 -12.94
N PHE A 314 -0.93 -34.14 -12.40
CA PHE A 314 0.36 -34.43 -12.99
C PHE A 314 1.13 -35.44 -12.16
N PRO A 315 1.59 -36.55 -12.75
CA PRO A 315 2.72 -37.30 -12.21
C PRO A 315 3.95 -36.38 -12.17
N MET A 316 4.63 -36.36 -11.03
CA MET A 316 5.78 -35.49 -10.75
C MET A 316 6.83 -36.24 -9.92
N SER A 317 8.05 -35.71 -9.85
CA SER A 317 9.09 -36.19 -8.92
C SER A 317 9.60 -35.01 -8.11
N ALA A 318 9.54 -35.10 -6.78
CA ALA A 318 10.04 -34.07 -5.87
C ALA A 318 11.51 -34.34 -5.47
N GLY A 319 11.97 -33.63 -4.43
CA GLY A 319 13.28 -33.79 -3.82
C GLY A 319 13.46 -35.14 -3.12
N ARG A 320 14.59 -35.80 -3.37
CA ARG A 320 14.93 -37.08 -2.72
C ARG A 320 15.22 -36.89 -1.23
N SER A 321 15.35 -37.98 -0.48
CA SER A 321 15.51 -37.96 0.99
C SER A 321 16.69 -37.13 1.50
N SER A 322 17.82 -37.06 0.76
CA SER A 322 18.97 -36.22 1.12
C SER A 322 18.78 -34.74 0.79
N TYR A 323 17.81 -34.39 -0.06
CA TYR A 323 17.48 -33.03 -0.48
C TYR A 323 15.95 -32.85 -0.57
N PRO A 324 15.23 -33.00 0.55
CA PRO A 324 13.78 -32.96 0.55
C PRO A 324 13.26 -31.58 0.11
N THR A 325 12.18 -31.59 -0.66
CA THR A 325 11.39 -30.38 -0.97
C THR A 325 10.78 -29.84 0.33
N THR A 326 10.63 -28.53 0.45
CA THR A 326 9.93 -27.94 1.62
C THR A 326 8.42 -28.20 1.56
N SER A 327 7.82 -28.54 2.71
CA SER A 327 6.37 -28.61 2.92
C SER A 327 5.80 -27.20 3.12
N GLY A 328 4.48 -27.08 3.22
CA GLY A 328 3.81 -25.82 3.53
C GLY A 328 3.16 -25.14 2.32
N THR A 329 2.86 -23.86 2.48
CA THR A 329 2.20 -22.97 1.52
C THR A 329 3.22 -22.01 0.92
N HIS A 330 3.55 -22.25 -0.34
CA HIS A 330 4.44 -21.41 -1.12
C HIS A 330 3.62 -20.49 -2.02
N VAL A 331 4.15 -19.28 -2.22
CA VAL A 331 3.63 -18.34 -3.21
C VAL A 331 4.59 -18.34 -4.39
N VAL A 332 4.05 -18.48 -5.60
CA VAL A 332 4.82 -18.32 -6.83
C VAL A 332 5.29 -16.87 -6.91
N PHE A 333 6.60 -16.64 -7.02
CA PHE A 333 7.12 -15.27 -7.11
C PHE A 333 7.84 -14.97 -8.43
N GLU A 334 8.22 -15.99 -9.20
CA GLU A 334 8.87 -15.81 -10.50
C GLU A 334 8.46 -16.89 -11.49
N ARG A 335 8.37 -16.52 -12.76
CA ARG A 335 8.18 -17.42 -13.89
C ARG A 335 9.20 -17.08 -14.97
N SER A 336 9.95 -18.07 -15.45
CA SER A 336 10.87 -17.87 -16.59
C SER A 336 10.82 -19.04 -17.57
N PRO A 337 10.81 -18.79 -18.89
CA PRO A 337 10.86 -19.86 -19.88
C PRO A 337 12.18 -20.65 -19.82
N VAL A 338 13.26 -20.03 -19.35
CA VAL A 338 14.57 -20.67 -19.19
C VAL A 338 15.34 -20.09 -18.01
N VAL A 339 15.94 -20.96 -17.20
CA VAL A 339 16.83 -20.61 -16.09
C VAL A 339 18.04 -21.53 -16.12
N VAL A 340 19.24 -20.97 -15.96
CA VAL A 340 20.42 -21.77 -15.63
C VAL A 340 20.43 -21.96 -14.11
N MET A 341 20.05 -23.16 -13.66
CA MET A 341 20.08 -23.50 -12.25
C MET A 341 21.48 -24.00 -11.91
N ASP A 342 22.22 -23.22 -11.14
CA ASP A 342 23.56 -23.53 -10.66
C ASP A 342 23.49 -23.75 -9.15
N SER A 343 23.76 -24.97 -8.70
CA SER A 343 23.64 -25.37 -7.29
C SER A 343 24.58 -24.58 -6.38
N ALA A 344 25.67 -24.00 -6.92
CA ALA A 344 26.57 -23.16 -6.14
C ALA A 344 25.88 -21.88 -5.64
N THR A 345 24.84 -21.40 -6.34
CA THR A 345 24.03 -20.24 -5.92
C THR A 345 23.15 -20.52 -4.71
N VAL A 346 22.94 -21.80 -4.38
CA VAL A 346 22.10 -22.28 -3.27
C VAL A 346 22.89 -23.11 -2.26
N GLY A 347 24.22 -22.97 -2.25
CA GLY A 347 25.09 -23.54 -1.21
C GLY A 347 25.68 -24.91 -1.50
N ILE A 348 25.54 -25.46 -2.71
CA ILE A 348 26.20 -26.71 -3.12
C ILE A 348 27.33 -26.36 -4.12
N PRO A 349 28.57 -26.17 -3.65
CA PRO A 349 29.65 -25.61 -4.45
C PRO A 349 30.19 -26.58 -5.50
N LYS A 350 30.89 -26.03 -6.50
CA LYS A 350 31.66 -26.82 -7.48
C LYS A 350 32.65 -27.74 -6.77
N GLY A 351 32.73 -28.99 -7.22
CA GLY A 351 33.54 -30.05 -6.60
C GLY A 351 32.79 -30.88 -5.55
N SER A 352 31.60 -30.45 -5.11
CA SER A 352 30.69 -31.33 -4.38
C SER A 352 30.21 -32.47 -5.32
N PRO A 353 30.11 -33.73 -4.84
CA PRO A 353 29.44 -34.80 -5.58
C PRO A 353 28.00 -34.47 -5.96
N GLU A 354 27.40 -33.51 -5.26
CA GLU A 354 26.00 -33.11 -5.41
C GLU A 354 25.81 -31.85 -6.25
N TYR A 355 26.91 -31.30 -6.78
CA TYR A 355 26.88 -30.12 -7.63
C TYR A 355 26.12 -30.39 -8.92
N TYR A 356 25.27 -29.44 -9.32
CA TYR A 356 24.62 -29.45 -10.62
C TYR A 356 24.65 -28.06 -11.25
N ARG A 357 24.71 -28.03 -12.58
CA ARG A 357 24.44 -26.83 -13.38
C ARG A 357 23.64 -27.22 -14.61
N ILE A 358 22.35 -26.96 -14.58
CA ILE A 358 21.39 -27.38 -15.60
C ILE A 358 20.72 -26.18 -16.26
N THR A 359 20.39 -26.31 -17.55
CA THR A 359 19.47 -25.38 -18.22
C THR A 359 18.07 -25.94 -18.10
N ALA A 360 17.27 -25.34 -17.23
CA ALA A 360 15.90 -25.74 -16.96
C ALA A 360 14.92 -24.87 -17.75
N TYR A 361 13.88 -25.50 -18.30
CA TYR A 361 12.86 -24.83 -19.11
C TYR A 361 11.51 -24.82 -18.39
N TRP A 362 10.68 -23.83 -18.73
CA TRP A 362 9.30 -23.67 -18.23
C TRP A 362 9.27 -23.65 -16.70
N THR A 363 10.02 -22.72 -16.13
CA THR A 363 10.30 -22.66 -14.70
C THR A 363 9.27 -21.80 -13.98
N VAL A 364 8.80 -22.29 -12.84
CA VAL A 364 7.96 -21.53 -11.89
C VAL A 364 8.63 -21.64 -10.54
N LYS A 365 9.11 -20.52 -10.00
CA LYS A 365 9.90 -20.45 -8.77
C LYS A 365 9.01 -20.15 -7.58
N PHE A 366 9.23 -20.86 -6.48
CA PHE A 366 8.39 -20.77 -5.29
C PHE A 366 9.16 -20.76 -3.95
N THR A 367 10.49 -20.85 -3.96
CA THR A 367 11.34 -20.42 -2.82
C THR A 367 12.54 -19.58 -3.25
N PHE A 368 13.03 -18.70 -2.36
CA PHE A 368 14.29 -17.98 -2.59
C PHE A 368 15.51 -18.91 -2.60
N SER A 369 15.45 -20.02 -1.88
CA SER A 369 16.44 -21.11 -1.88
C SER A 369 16.49 -21.93 -3.18
N GLY A 370 15.77 -21.50 -4.23
CA GLY A 370 15.89 -22.06 -5.58
C GLY A 370 15.07 -23.32 -5.83
N LEU A 371 13.89 -23.46 -5.22
CA LEU A 371 12.95 -24.51 -5.60
C LEU A 371 12.01 -24.03 -6.72
N TYR A 372 11.88 -24.87 -7.73
CA TYR A 372 11.08 -24.62 -8.93
C TYR A 372 10.22 -25.83 -9.30
N THR A 373 9.12 -25.60 -10.00
CA THR A 373 8.61 -26.59 -10.96
C THR A 373 9.32 -26.37 -12.30
N HIS A 374 9.76 -27.41 -12.98
CA HIS A 374 10.37 -27.26 -14.31
C HIS A 374 10.29 -28.52 -15.16
N SER A 375 10.59 -28.36 -16.46
CA SER A 375 10.76 -29.47 -17.41
C SER A 375 11.96 -30.33 -17.02
N ALA A 376 11.74 -31.64 -16.90
CA ALA A 376 12.75 -32.62 -16.52
C ALA A 376 12.59 -33.92 -17.34
N PRO A 377 12.90 -33.90 -18.65
CA PRO A 377 12.81 -35.09 -19.51
C PRO A 377 13.70 -36.25 -19.03
N TRP A 378 14.78 -35.96 -18.30
CA TRP A 378 15.68 -36.98 -17.75
C TRP A 378 15.10 -37.79 -16.59
N SER A 379 13.99 -37.35 -15.99
CA SER A 379 13.37 -38.02 -14.82
C SER A 379 11.96 -38.56 -15.10
N LEU A 380 11.57 -38.71 -16.37
CA LEU A 380 10.23 -39.24 -16.72
C LEU A 380 9.93 -40.59 -16.06
N TYR A 381 10.95 -41.44 -15.91
CA TYR A 381 10.83 -42.75 -15.25
C TYR A 381 10.46 -42.66 -13.77
N ALA A 382 10.75 -41.53 -13.10
CA ALA A 382 10.51 -41.32 -11.67
C ALA A 382 9.19 -40.56 -11.41
N GLN A 383 8.71 -39.79 -12.39
CA GLN A 383 7.54 -38.92 -12.20
C GLN A 383 6.27 -39.75 -11.99
N GLY A 384 5.66 -39.65 -10.80
CA GLY A 384 4.55 -40.49 -10.37
C GLY A 384 4.95 -41.75 -9.59
N ASN A 385 6.24 -41.93 -9.29
CA ASN A 385 6.74 -43.16 -8.64
C ASN A 385 7.85 -42.94 -7.59
N SER A 386 8.74 -41.97 -7.78
CA SER A 386 9.83 -41.71 -6.83
C SER A 386 10.34 -40.27 -6.90
N ASN A 387 10.97 -39.81 -5.81
CA ASN A 387 11.55 -38.48 -5.71
C ASN A 387 13.06 -38.55 -5.95
N VAL A 388 13.54 -37.89 -7.02
CA VAL A 388 14.95 -37.97 -7.45
C VAL A 388 15.66 -36.62 -7.57
N SER A 389 14.96 -35.49 -7.35
CA SER A 389 15.55 -34.16 -7.54
C SER A 389 16.34 -33.68 -6.32
N HIS A 390 17.00 -32.53 -6.44
CA HIS A 390 17.61 -31.77 -5.34
C HIS A 390 16.61 -30.83 -4.62
N GLY A 391 15.30 -31.05 -4.76
CA GLY A 391 14.25 -30.29 -4.11
C GLY A 391 13.20 -29.74 -5.08
N CYS A 392 13.55 -29.56 -6.35
CA CYS A 392 12.62 -29.11 -7.39
C CYS A 392 11.51 -30.13 -7.65
N ILE A 393 10.41 -29.65 -8.24
CA ILE A 393 9.31 -30.47 -8.73
C ILE A 393 9.54 -30.73 -10.23
N ASN A 394 10.01 -31.92 -10.54
CA ASN A 394 10.24 -32.37 -11.90
C ASN A 394 8.91 -32.71 -12.58
N LEU A 395 8.68 -32.11 -13.75
CA LEU A 395 7.53 -32.39 -14.61
C LEU A 395 8.01 -32.79 -16.02
N SER A 396 7.21 -33.58 -16.73
CA SER A 396 7.45 -33.84 -18.15
C SER A 396 7.40 -32.52 -18.94
N PRO A 397 8.10 -32.39 -20.08
CA PRO A 397 8.15 -31.15 -20.86
C PRO A 397 6.77 -30.50 -21.10
N ASP A 398 5.77 -31.28 -21.53
CA ASP A 398 4.43 -30.75 -21.82
C ASP A 398 3.70 -30.24 -20.58
N ARG A 399 3.82 -30.97 -19.46
CA ARG A 399 3.23 -30.58 -18.16
C ARG A 399 3.89 -29.33 -17.61
N ALA A 400 5.22 -29.24 -17.71
CA ALA A 400 5.96 -28.07 -17.28
C ALA A 400 5.57 -26.84 -18.09
N LYS A 401 5.49 -26.98 -19.43
CA LYS A 401 5.04 -25.90 -20.30
C LYS A 401 3.62 -25.47 -19.97
N TRP A 402 2.69 -26.41 -19.84
CA TRP A 402 1.31 -26.10 -19.49
C TRP A 402 1.23 -25.38 -18.13
N PHE A 403 1.94 -25.89 -17.13
CA PHE A 403 1.92 -25.31 -15.78
C PHE A 403 2.54 -23.92 -15.75
N TYR A 404 3.64 -23.73 -16.48
CA TYR A 404 4.21 -22.42 -16.73
C TYR A 404 3.15 -21.50 -17.32
N ASP A 405 2.57 -21.83 -18.48
CA ASP A 405 1.61 -20.96 -19.17
C ASP A 405 0.40 -20.58 -18.29
N TRP A 406 -0.10 -21.52 -17.49
CA TRP A 406 -1.26 -21.35 -16.60
C TRP A 406 -0.98 -20.56 -15.31
N SER A 407 0.18 -20.75 -14.68
CA SER A 407 0.45 -20.17 -13.35
C SER A 407 0.61 -18.66 -13.39
N LEU A 408 0.33 -17.93 -12.32
CA LEU A 408 0.63 -16.51 -12.17
C LEU A 408 1.61 -16.29 -11.01
N VAL A 409 2.37 -15.19 -11.05
CA VAL A 409 3.00 -14.67 -9.84
C VAL A 409 1.90 -14.37 -8.83
N GLY A 410 2.04 -14.86 -7.60
CA GLY A 410 1.02 -14.82 -6.56
C GLY A 410 0.16 -16.09 -6.44
N ASP A 411 0.30 -17.07 -7.34
CA ASP A 411 -0.44 -18.34 -7.20
C ASP A 411 0.08 -19.17 -6.02
N ILE A 412 -0.77 -20.05 -5.50
CA ILE A 412 -0.44 -20.88 -4.34
C ILE A 412 -0.02 -22.28 -4.76
N ILE A 413 1.09 -22.74 -4.19
CA ILE A 413 1.51 -24.15 -4.20
C ILE A 413 1.48 -24.64 -2.75
N LYS A 414 0.77 -25.74 -2.50
CA LYS A 414 0.72 -26.40 -1.19
C LYS A 414 1.42 -27.74 -1.27
N ILE A 415 2.46 -27.95 -0.47
CA ILE A 415 3.30 -29.14 -0.51
C ILE A 415 3.15 -29.94 0.78
N THR A 416 2.85 -31.23 0.66
CA THR A 416 2.74 -32.20 1.77
C THR A 416 3.56 -33.46 1.48
N GLY A 417 3.74 -34.30 2.50
CA GLY A 417 4.41 -35.61 2.35
C GLY A 417 5.95 -35.57 2.47
N THR A 418 6.51 -34.44 2.90
CA THR A 418 7.96 -34.23 3.01
C THR A 418 8.30 -33.71 4.42
N PRO A 419 9.41 -34.15 5.03
CA PRO A 419 9.74 -33.80 6.42
C PRO A 419 10.37 -32.42 6.59
N ARG A 420 10.77 -31.75 5.50
CA ARG A 420 11.42 -30.44 5.58
C ARG A 420 10.38 -29.34 5.57
N GLU A 421 10.30 -28.54 6.61
CA GLU A 421 9.39 -27.40 6.68
C GLU A 421 9.90 -26.20 5.85
N LEU A 422 8.98 -25.39 5.34
CA LEU A 422 9.33 -24.13 4.68
C LEU A 422 9.86 -23.14 5.71
N GLU A 423 11.08 -22.68 5.50
CA GLU A 423 11.72 -21.73 6.40
C GLU A 423 11.11 -20.33 6.24
N TRP A 424 10.86 -19.63 7.35
CA TRP A 424 10.37 -18.24 7.32
C TRP A 424 11.30 -17.34 6.52
N GLY A 425 10.74 -16.57 5.58
CA GLY A 425 11.50 -15.71 4.67
C GLY A 425 12.14 -16.43 3.47
N ASN A 426 11.97 -17.75 3.32
CA ASN A 426 12.43 -18.49 2.15
C ASN A 426 11.46 -18.39 0.95
N GLY A 427 11.24 -17.17 0.49
CA GLY A 427 10.16 -16.79 -0.42
C GLY A 427 9.13 -15.92 0.29
N TRP A 428 7.97 -15.69 -0.33
CA TRP A 428 6.85 -15.00 0.32
C TRP A 428 6.08 -15.98 1.21
N THR A 429 6.57 -16.16 2.43
CA THR A 429 6.05 -17.10 3.43
C THR A 429 4.88 -16.54 4.24
N ASP A 430 4.23 -15.48 3.74
CA ASP A 430 3.18 -14.72 4.41
C ASP A 430 2.02 -15.61 4.89
N TRP A 431 1.74 -16.67 4.13
CA TRP A 431 0.65 -17.63 4.40
C TRP A 431 1.04 -18.81 5.29
N GLU A 432 2.32 -18.97 5.63
CA GLU A 432 2.75 -19.95 6.64
C GLU A 432 2.46 -19.47 8.05
N LYS A 433 2.50 -18.15 8.26
CA LYS A 433 2.22 -17.56 9.55
C LYS A 433 0.70 -17.57 9.83
N PRO A 434 0.26 -18.12 10.98
CA PRO A 434 -1.13 -17.99 11.42
C PRO A 434 -1.58 -16.52 11.44
N TRP A 435 -2.88 -16.30 11.27
CA TRP A 435 -3.42 -14.94 11.18
C TRP A 435 -3.12 -14.07 12.41
N ASP A 436 -3.22 -14.64 13.61
CA ASP A 436 -3.04 -13.88 14.84
C ASP A 436 -1.56 -13.45 15.00
N GLU A 437 -0.60 -14.34 14.72
CA GLU A 437 0.82 -13.99 14.65
C GLU A 437 1.14 -12.99 13.52
N TRP A 438 0.40 -13.03 12.41
CA TRP A 438 0.57 -12.05 11.34
C TRP A 438 0.11 -10.66 11.78
N LEU A 439 -0.98 -10.58 12.55
CA LEU A 439 -1.46 -9.29 13.05
C LEU A 439 -0.47 -8.64 14.02
N GLU A 440 0.25 -9.44 14.82
CA GLU A 440 1.29 -8.95 15.75
C GLU A 440 2.48 -8.26 15.05
N GLY A 441 2.65 -8.44 13.73
CA GLY A 441 3.68 -7.73 12.97
C GLY A 441 3.29 -6.33 12.50
N SER A 442 2.04 -5.92 12.72
CA SER A 442 1.56 -4.56 12.44
C SER A 442 2.16 -3.59 13.45
N ALA A 443 2.54 -2.38 13.00
CA ALA A 443 2.94 -1.33 13.92
C ALA A 443 1.72 -0.67 14.62
N LEU A 444 0.51 -0.93 14.11
CA LEU A 444 -0.75 -0.38 14.61
C LEU A 444 -1.56 -1.38 15.45
N ASP A 445 -1.15 -2.65 15.49
CA ASP A 445 -1.80 -3.72 16.26
C ASP A 445 -3.29 -3.93 15.88
N GLU A 446 -3.71 -3.44 14.71
CA GLU A 446 -5.11 -3.41 14.28
C GLU A 446 -5.30 -3.97 12.86
N PRO A 447 -6.33 -4.81 12.65
CA PRO A 447 -6.68 -5.25 11.32
C PRO A 447 -7.29 -4.10 10.52
N VAL A 448 -6.94 -4.02 9.24
CA VAL A 448 -7.48 -3.05 8.29
C VAL A 448 -8.64 -3.69 7.53
N LYS A 449 -9.81 -3.05 7.58
CA LYS A 449 -10.91 -3.34 6.66
C LYS A 449 -10.72 -2.47 5.41
N THR A 450 -10.58 -3.10 4.25
CA THR A 450 -10.32 -2.36 3.01
C THR A 450 -11.52 -1.53 2.59
N ASN A 451 -11.24 -0.34 2.06
CA ASN A 451 -12.26 0.55 1.51
C ASN A 451 -12.67 0.09 0.11
N GLN A 452 -13.89 0.43 -0.30
CA GLN A 452 -14.34 0.25 -1.68
C GLN A 452 -13.53 1.15 -2.62
N LEU A 453 -13.20 0.67 -3.83
CA LEU A 453 -12.36 1.39 -4.81
C LEU A 453 -12.89 2.79 -5.14
N ASP A 454 -14.21 2.96 -5.18
CA ASP A 454 -14.89 4.21 -5.54
C ASP A 454 -15.26 5.06 -4.32
N GLY A 455 -14.89 4.62 -3.11
CA GLY A 455 -15.15 5.35 -1.88
C GLY A 455 -14.16 6.50 -1.69
N THR A 456 -14.66 7.69 -1.40
CA THR A 456 -13.89 8.72 -0.70
C THR A 456 -13.42 8.09 0.62
N ALA A 457 -12.13 7.75 0.72
CA ALA A 457 -11.57 7.13 1.91
C ALA A 457 -12.02 7.87 3.17
N ARG A 458 -12.57 7.16 4.15
CA ARG A 458 -12.88 7.76 5.45
C ARG A 458 -11.54 7.87 6.19
N SER A 459 -11.18 9.09 6.59
CA SER A 459 -9.99 9.34 7.41
C SER A 459 -10.02 8.41 8.64
N PRO A 460 -8.90 7.78 9.03
CA PRO A 460 -8.86 7.01 10.27
C PRO A 460 -9.18 7.96 11.43
N SER A 461 -10.23 7.63 12.20
CA SER A 461 -10.60 8.42 13.37
C SER A 461 -9.43 8.49 14.35
N PRO A 462 -9.11 9.67 14.92
CA PRO A 462 -8.15 9.74 16.01
C PRO A 462 -8.73 8.99 17.20
N THR A 463 -8.02 7.95 17.64
CA THR A 463 -8.33 7.14 18.80
C THR A 463 -8.61 8.07 20.00
N SER A 464 -9.83 8.01 20.54
CA SER A 464 -10.14 8.68 21.81
C SER A 464 -9.35 7.99 22.91
N SER A 465 -8.48 8.74 23.57
CA SER A 465 -7.81 8.35 24.81
C SER A 465 -8.86 7.90 25.84
N ALA A 466 -8.82 6.63 26.19
CA ALA A 466 -9.56 6.08 27.33
C ALA A 466 -9.12 6.80 28.60
N THR A 467 -10.02 7.61 29.16
CA THR A 467 -9.86 8.15 30.50
C THR A 467 -10.41 7.11 31.46
N GLY A 468 -9.51 6.52 32.25
CA GLY A 468 -9.90 5.60 33.32
C GLY A 468 -10.72 6.30 34.41
N SER A 469 -11.57 5.53 35.06
CA SER A 469 -12.02 5.78 36.43
C SER A 469 -12.41 4.45 37.10
N PRO A 470 -12.32 4.37 38.44
CA PRO A 470 -11.97 3.13 39.12
C PRO A 470 -13.17 2.39 39.74
N THR A 471 -12.96 1.08 39.87
CA THR A 471 -13.41 0.14 40.93
C THR A 471 -14.78 0.31 41.57
N SER A 472 -15.62 -0.72 41.45
CA SER A 472 -16.37 -1.23 42.62
C SER A 472 -16.61 -2.74 42.50
N THR A 473 -16.11 -3.45 43.50
CA THR A 473 -16.36 -4.87 43.77
C THR A 473 -17.32 -4.91 44.97
N SER A 474 -18.45 -5.61 44.89
CA SER A 474 -18.98 -6.43 46.00
C SER A 474 -20.29 -7.16 45.67
N SER A 475 -20.21 -8.48 45.88
CA SER A 475 -21.20 -9.41 46.46
C SER A 475 -22.41 -9.91 45.64
N PRO A 476 -22.59 -11.24 45.52
CA PRO A 476 -23.85 -11.88 45.14
C PRO A 476 -24.68 -12.23 46.40
N THR A 477 -25.99 -12.02 46.33
CA THR A 477 -26.97 -12.56 47.30
C THR A 477 -27.85 -13.58 46.59
N GLN A 478 -28.04 -14.75 47.23
CA GLN A 478 -28.86 -15.87 46.80
C GLN A 478 -30.37 -15.65 47.08
N SER A 479 -31.19 -16.24 46.19
CA SER A 479 -32.49 -16.95 46.44
C SER A 479 -33.70 -16.17 46.97
N PRO A 480 -34.94 -16.71 46.89
CA PRO A 480 -35.38 -18.13 46.95
C PRO A 480 -35.21 -18.93 45.66
#